data_AF-A0A1B6LFZ9-F1
#
_entry.id   AF-A0A1B6LFZ9-F1
#
_cell.length_a   1.000
_cell.length_b   1.000
_cell.length_c   1.000
_cell.angle_alpha   90.00
_cell.angle_beta   90.00
_cell.angle_gamma   90.00
#
_symmetry.space_group_name_H-M   'P 1'
#
loop_
_entity.id
_entity.type
_entity.pdbx_description
1 polymer ?
#
loop_
_entity_poly.entity_id
_entity_poly.type
_entity_poly.pdbx_seq_one_letter_code
_entity_poly.pdbx_strand_id
1 'polypeptide(L)'
;MAKLCLKKKSKRIPAKQRYKVEKRVRDHNRKIKKESKKTAKGRKNKMITVPNICPFKPEILQEVAEYKKWKEEERLKQKDIWKSEQETKKGLESLVDSA
;
A
#
# COMPACT_ATOMS: atom_id res chain seq x y z
N MET A 1 52.05 39.19 2.70
CA MET A 1 51.07 38.07 2.61
C MET A 1 49.67 38.62 2.82
N ALA A 2 48.95 38.96 1.75
CA ALA A 2 47.60 39.49 1.87
C ALA A 2 46.65 38.38 2.35
N LYS A 3 46.19 38.45 3.60
CA LYS A 3 45.00 37.70 4.03
C LYS A 3 43.85 38.24 3.18
N LEU A 4 43.45 37.50 2.15
CA LEU A 4 42.15 37.68 1.53
C LEU A 4 41.10 37.38 2.61
N CYS A 5 40.73 38.41 3.38
CA CYS A 5 39.72 38.40 4.42
C CYS A 5 38.32 38.30 3.76
N LEU A 6 38.09 37.21 3.03
CA LEU A 6 36.78 36.85 2.54
C LEU A 6 35.91 36.61 3.78
N LYS A 7 34.85 37.41 3.96
CA LYS A 7 33.86 37.30 5.05
C LYS A 7 33.01 36.03 4.88
N LYS A 8 33.66 34.86 4.92
CA LYS A 8 33.02 33.55 4.77
C LYS A 8 32.31 33.22 6.08
N LYS A 9 30.99 32.96 6.00
CA LYS A 9 30.22 32.53 7.16
C LYS A 9 30.70 31.16 7.64
N SER A 10 30.72 31.01 8.97
CA SER A 10 31.01 29.72 9.62
C SER A 10 29.91 28.71 9.30
N LYS A 11 30.29 27.45 9.05
CA LYS A 11 29.37 26.32 8.93
C LYS A 11 28.88 25.79 10.28
N ARG A 12 29.50 26.23 11.39
CA ARG A 12 29.11 25.81 12.74
C ARG A 12 27.71 26.31 13.05
N ILE A 13 26.82 25.40 13.45
CA ILE A 13 25.45 25.74 13.83
C ILE A 13 25.40 25.93 15.35
N PRO A 14 24.99 27.11 15.85
CA PRO A 14 24.84 27.32 17.28
C PRO A 14 23.74 26.41 17.84
N ALA A 15 23.92 25.94 19.08
CA ALA A 15 22.98 25.01 19.73
C ALA A 15 21.54 25.55 19.73
N LYS A 16 21.36 26.84 20.00
CA LYS A 16 20.07 27.54 19.93
C LYS A 16 19.36 27.34 18.59
N GLN A 17 20.09 27.40 17.48
CA GLN A 17 19.52 27.22 16.14
C GLN A 17 19.14 25.76 15.90
N ARG A 18 19.97 24.80 16.34
CA ARG A 18 19.65 23.35 16.25
C ARG A 18 18.36 23.03 16.99
N TYR A 19 18.25 23.42 18.26
CA TYR A 19 17.05 23.15 19.06
C TYR A 19 15.80 23.85 18.53
N LYS A 20 15.94 25.06 17.97
CA LYS A 20 14.83 25.77 17.32
C LYS A 20 14.34 25.06 16.07
N VAL A 21 15.26 24.57 15.23
CA VAL A 21 14.92 23.79 14.02
C VAL A 21 14.23 22.49 14.44
N GLU A 22 14.81 21.76 15.39
CA GLU A 22 14.25 20.50 15.87
C GLU A 22 12.83 20.67 16.44
N LYS A 23 12.62 21.69 17.28
CA LYS A 23 11.29 22.03 17.82
C LYS A 23 10.29 22.31 16.69
N ARG A 24 10.66 23.12 15.70
CA ARG A 24 9.80 23.45 14.56
C ARG A 24 9.44 22.23 13.72
N VAL A 25 10.41 21.35 13.44
CA VAL A 25 10.18 20.10 12.72
C VAL A 25 9.25 19.17 13.51
N ARG A 26 9.47 19.04 14.83
CA ARG A 26 8.59 18.26 15.71
C ARG A 26 7.16 18.81 15.70
N ASP A 27 6.99 20.13 15.81
CA ASP A 27 5.67 20.78 15.77
C ASP A 27 4.97 20.61 14.41
N HIS A 28 5.72 20.74 13.31
CA HIS A 28 5.21 20.53 11.96
C HIS A 28 4.75 19.08 11.73
N ASN A 29 5.59 18.10 12.07
CA ASN A 29 5.26 16.69 11.93
C ASN A 29 4.06 16.30 12.81
N ARG A 30 3.96 16.88 14.02
CA ARG A 30 2.79 16.69 14.89
C ARG A 30 1.52 17.24 14.24
N LYS A 31 1.59 18.41 13.60
CA LYS A 31 0.45 19.01 12.88
C LYS A 31 0.04 18.17 11.67
N ILE A 32 0.98 17.78 10.81
CA ILE A 32 0.73 16.90 9.65
C ILE A 32 0.08 15.58 10.10
N LYS A 33 0.58 14.95 11.16
CA LYS A 33 0.01 13.69 11.68
C LYS A 33 -1.41 13.87 12.22
N LYS A 34 -1.73 15.02 12.82
CA LYS A 34 -3.09 15.33 13.27
C LYS A 34 -4.02 15.60 12.09
N GLU A 35 -3.56 16.31 11.08
CA GLU A 35 -4.32 16.62 9.86
C GLU A 35 -4.56 15.37 9.02
N SER A 36 -3.55 14.51 8.83
CA SER A 36 -3.69 13.26 8.07
C SER A 36 -4.71 12.31 8.69
N LYS A 37 -4.75 12.22 10.03
CA LYS A 37 -5.79 11.45 10.74
C LYS A 37 -7.20 11.98 10.51
N LYS A 38 -7.37 13.29 10.29
CA LYS A 38 -8.67 13.91 9.99
C LYS A 38 -9.07 13.72 8.53
N THR A 39 -8.11 13.73 7.61
CA THR A 39 -8.32 13.63 6.15
C THR A 39 -8.19 12.22 5.59
N ALA A 40 -7.86 11.21 6.40
CA ALA A 40 -7.68 9.80 5.98
C ALA A 40 -8.94 9.11 5.45
N LYS A 41 -10.07 9.81 5.34
CA LYS A 41 -11.27 9.31 4.65
C LYS A 41 -11.14 9.57 3.14
N GLY A 42 -10.62 8.59 2.40
CA GLY A 42 -11.15 8.36 1.05
C GLY A 42 -10.30 8.72 -0.16
N ARG A 43 -8.97 8.94 -0.06
CA ARG A 43 -8.15 8.89 -1.28
C ARG A 43 -7.98 7.44 -1.71
N LYS A 44 -8.88 6.96 -2.57
CA LYS A 44 -8.64 5.75 -3.35
C LYS A 44 -7.34 5.98 -4.12
N ASN A 45 -6.33 5.14 -3.88
CA ASN A 45 -5.10 5.18 -4.67
C ASN A 45 -5.49 5.06 -6.14
N LYS A 46 -5.11 6.04 -6.95
CA LYS A 46 -5.29 5.94 -8.41
C LYS A 46 -4.55 4.67 -8.84
N MET A 47 -5.25 3.75 -9.48
CA MET A 47 -4.61 2.56 -10.04
C MET A 47 -3.58 3.03 -11.07
N ILE A 48 -2.34 2.60 -10.89
CA ILE A 48 -1.25 2.89 -11.80
C ILE A 48 -1.53 2.06 -13.06
N THR A 49 -1.87 2.73 -14.16
CA THR A 49 -2.12 2.09 -15.45
C THR A 49 -0.81 1.96 -16.22
N VAL A 50 -0.69 0.89 -17.01
CA VAL A 50 0.46 0.72 -17.92
C VAL A 50 0.48 1.90 -18.90
N PRO A 51 1.59 2.64 -19.04
CA PRO A 51 1.67 3.77 -19.99
C PRO A 51 1.62 3.32 -21.46
N ASN A 52 1.08 4.17 -22.35
CA ASN A 52 1.01 3.88 -23.79
C ASN A 52 2.39 3.85 -24.49
N ILE A 53 3.42 4.43 -23.86
CA ILE A 53 4.81 4.42 -24.38
C ILE A 53 5.40 3.01 -24.31
N CYS A 54 4.84 2.13 -23.47
CA CYS A 54 5.32 0.76 -23.34
C CYS A 54 4.94 -0.07 -24.57
N PRO A 55 5.91 -0.64 -25.31
CA PRO A 55 5.64 -1.40 -26.54
C PRO A 55 4.83 -2.68 -26.28
N PHE A 56 4.98 -3.29 -25.10
CA PHE A 56 4.30 -4.52 -24.69
C PHE A 56 3.00 -4.26 -23.93
N LYS A 57 2.48 -3.02 -23.92
CA LYS A 57 1.20 -2.72 -23.27
C LYS A 57 0.05 -3.64 -23.71
N PRO A 58 -0.18 -3.95 -25.00
CA PRO A 58 -1.29 -4.82 -25.39
C PRO A 58 -1.11 -6.25 -24.86
N GLU A 59 0.12 -6.78 -24.91
CA GLU A 59 0.48 -8.11 -24.43
C GLU A 59 0.27 -8.24 -22.92
N ILE A 60 0.79 -7.28 -22.14
CA ILE A 60 0.60 -7.24 -20.68
C ILE A 60 -0.89 -7.19 -20.30
N LEU A 61 -1.71 -6.43 -21.03
CA LEU A 61 -3.14 -6.35 -20.75
C LEU A 61 -3.86 -7.67 -21.06
N GLN A 62 -3.42 -8.40 -22.09
CA GLN A 62 -3.94 -9.70 -22.44
C GLN A 62 -3.59 -10.75 -21.36
N GLU A 63 -2.33 -10.84 -20.96
CA GLU A 63 -1.88 -11.75 -19.90
C GLU A 63 -2.65 -11.52 -18.59
N VAL A 64 -2.85 -10.26 -18.21
CA VAL A 64 -3.63 -9.91 -17.00
C VAL A 64 -5.09 -10.34 -17.12
N ALA A 65 -5.69 -10.24 -18.31
CA ALA A 65 -7.05 -10.69 -18.53
C ALA A 65 -7.18 -12.21 -18.42
N GLU A 66 -6.24 -12.95 -19.01
CA GLU A 66 -6.18 -14.42 -18.93
C GLU A 66 -5.97 -14.89 -17.49
N TYR A 67 -5.04 -14.27 -16.76
CA TYR A 67 -4.80 -14.57 -15.35
C TYR A 67 -6.04 -14.34 -14.46
N LYS A 68 -6.80 -13.26 -14.71
CA LYS A 68 -8.04 -13.01 -13.98
C LYS A 68 -9.10 -14.08 -14.22
N LYS A 69 -9.26 -14.53 -15.46
CA LYS A 69 -10.20 -15.62 -15.80
C LYS A 69 -9.82 -16.92 -15.09
N TRP A 70 -8.55 -17.31 -15.18
CA TRP A 70 -8.05 -18.52 -14.52
C TRP A 70 -8.28 -18.48 -13.01
N LYS A 71 -8.01 -17.34 -12.37
CA LYS A 71 -8.23 -17.15 -10.93
C LYS A 71 -9.70 -17.20 -10.52
N GLU A 72 -10.61 -16.69 -11.36
CA GLU A 72 -12.05 -16.78 -11.11
C GLU A 72 -12.56 -18.22 -11.24
N GLU A 73 -12.11 -18.94 -12.25
CA GLU A 73 -12.42 -20.35 -12.44
C GLU A 73 -11.92 -21.21 -11.28
N GLU A 74 -10.68 -21.00 -10.83
CA GLU A 74 -10.13 -21.69 -9.67
C GLU A 74 -10.96 -21.38 -8.41
N ARG A 75 -11.31 -20.11 -8.20
CA ARG A 75 -12.16 -19.70 -7.07
C ARG A 75 -13.54 -20.38 -7.11
N LEU A 76 -14.13 -20.55 -8.29
CA LEU A 76 -15.42 -21.24 -8.44
C LEU A 76 -15.27 -22.74 -8.14
N LYS A 77 -14.26 -23.41 -8.70
CA LYS A 77 -13.96 -24.82 -8.41
C LYS A 77 -13.77 -25.06 -6.92
N GLN A 78 -13.00 -24.20 -6.24
CA GLN A 78 -12.81 -24.28 -4.79
C GLN A 78 -14.11 -24.11 -3.99
N LYS A 79 -15.00 -23.21 -4.43
CA LYS A 79 -16.32 -23.04 -3.81
C LYS A 79 -17.21 -24.26 -4.00
N ASP A 80 -17.17 -24.90 -5.16
CA ASP A 80 -17.99 -26.07 -5.46
C ASP A 80 -17.50 -27.29 -4.66
N ILE A 81 -16.19 -27.48 -4.56
CA ILE A 81 -15.58 -28.50 -3.69
C ILE A 81 -16.03 -28.27 -2.24
N TRP A 82 -15.86 -27.06 -1.71
CA TRP A 82 -16.27 -26.72 -0.34
C TRP A 82 -17.76 -27.00 -0.08
N LYS A 83 -18.65 -26.68 -1.04
CA LYS A 83 -20.07 -26.98 -0.91
C LYS A 83 -20.34 -28.47 -0.85
N SER A 84 -19.74 -29.25 -1.75
CA SER A 84 -19.90 -30.70 -1.77
C SER A 84 -19.42 -31.36 -0.48
N GLU A 85 -18.29 -30.91 0.09
CA GLU A 85 -17.79 -31.38 1.38
C GLU A 85 -18.71 -31.02 2.56
N GLN A 86 -19.38 -29.86 2.51
CA GLN A 86 -20.35 -29.48 3.53
C GLN A 86 -21.63 -30.32 3.43
N GLU A 87 -22.07 -30.64 2.21
CA GLU A 87 -23.24 -31.49 1.97
C GLU A 87 -22.99 -32.94 2.41
N THR A 88 -21.80 -33.50 2.12
CA THR A 88 -21.44 -34.85 2.58
C THR A 88 -21.32 -34.93 4.10
N LYS A 89 -20.72 -33.91 4.75
CA LYS A 89 -20.64 -33.84 6.22
C LYS A 89 -22.02 -33.78 6.87
N LYS A 90 -22.92 -32.93 6.38
CA LYS A 90 -24.30 -32.85 6.88
C LYS A 90 -25.06 -34.18 6.68
N GLY A 91 -24.86 -34.85 5.55
CA GLY A 91 -25.43 -36.18 5.31
C GLY A 91 -24.92 -37.23 6.30
N LEU A 92 -23.61 -37.25 6.56
CA LEU A 92 -23.00 -38.14 7.56
C LEU A 92 -23.50 -37.86 8.98
N GLU A 93 -23.56 -36.59 9.40
CA GLU A 93 -24.12 -36.18 10.70
C GLU A 93 -25.57 -36.67 10.87
N SER A 94 -26.41 -36.49 9.84
CA SER A 94 -27.80 -36.96 9.89
C SER A 94 -27.96 -38.49 10.01
N LEU A 95 -26.99 -39.26 9.49
CA LEU A 95 -26.96 -40.72 9.60
C LEU A 95 -26.50 -41.20 10.98
N VAL A 96 -25.56 -40.49 11.61
CA VAL A 96 -25.10 -40.78 12.97
C VAL A 96 -26.16 -40.44 14.02
N ASP A 97 -26.92 -39.36 13.82
CA ASP A 97 -28.01 -38.96 14.73
C ASP A 97 -29.25 -39.87 14.65
N SER A 98 -29.35 -40.70 13.60
CA SER A 98 -30.48 -41.59 13.36
C SER A 98 -30.25 -43.06 13.80
N ALA A 99 -29.04 -43.39 14.26
CA ALA A 99 -28.64 -44.72 14.75
C ALA A 99 -28.53 -44.74 16.29
#